data_AF-A0A3B3YY74-F1
#
_entry.id   AF-A0A3B3YY74-F1
#
_cell.length_a   1.000
_cell.length_b   1.000
_cell.length_c   1.000
_cell.angle_alpha   90.00
_cell.angle_beta   90.00
_cell.angle_gamma   90.00
#
_symmetry.space_group_name_H-M   'P 1'
#
loop_
_entity.id
_entity.type
_entity.pdbx_description
1 polymer ?
#
loop_
_entity_poly.entity_id
_entity_poly.type
_entity_poly.pdbx_seq_one_letter_code
_entity_poly.pdbx_strand_id
1 'polypeptide(L)'
;MTNERNKKILLELVKQPENSRCADCGAPEPDWASYKIGVFVCLNCSGIHRSLSSRVKSIRLDFWEDDLVEFMKSTGNANARAVYEKAVPPYYYRPLENDCNVLRDQWIRAKYQRMEFNGVTKYPPLAYTTGFHEGILWKKGKENMQFQKRKFVLSEREFTLSYYNKEDYFNMPDLNATFQPQKISHPHGLQITYQDENKTRNLYVYHESAEEIVIWYNSIRAARYAYLKTAYPTGSDEDLVPMITRNYLKEGYMEKTGPLQKESFRKRWFILDSQNRKLLYFKDQLDAEELGVIFIGTESNGYSVRECVPKHARGNKWKCGIMVETPERQFVFMCEQEREQKQWLNALRKVLSRPMSPQDYTGKRRRPGACLQSTEQIVPEFMLLIGSEEGMQN
;
A
#
# COMPACT_ATOMS: atom_id res chain seq x y z
N MET A 1 38.20 -8.22 28.30
CA MET A 1 37.43 -7.44 29.30
C MET A 1 36.69 -6.25 28.69
N THR A 2 37.34 -5.30 28.03
CA THR A 2 36.68 -4.09 27.48
C THR A 2 35.61 -4.39 26.43
N ASN A 3 35.89 -5.29 25.47
CA ASN A 3 34.92 -5.64 24.42
C ASN A 3 33.64 -6.29 24.98
N GLU A 4 33.77 -7.19 25.96
CA GLU A 4 32.62 -7.84 26.60
C GLU A 4 31.78 -6.86 27.41
N ARG A 5 32.43 -5.92 28.12
CA ARG A 5 31.75 -4.81 28.79
C ARG A 5 30.93 -3.97 27.80
N ASN A 6 31.54 -3.60 26.67
CA ASN A 6 30.91 -2.76 25.65
C ASN A 6 29.73 -3.46 24.97
N LYS A 7 29.87 -4.75 24.64
CA LYS A 7 28.77 -5.58 24.15
C LYS A 7 27.61 -5.61 25.15
N LYS A 8 27.90 -5.79 26.44
CA LYS A 8 26.87 -5.78 27.49
C LYS A 8 26.12 -4.45 27.54
N ILE A 9 26.83 -3.32 27.46
CA ILE A 9 26.21 -1.98 27.44
C ILE A 9 25.27 -1.83 26.24
N LEU A 10 25.73 -2.15 25.03
CA LEU A 10 24.92 -2.05 23.81
C LEU A 10 23.68 -2.96 23.86
N LEU A 11 23.82 -4.17 24.43
CA LEU A 11 22.70 -5.08 24.64
C LEU A 11 21.67 -4.55 25.63
N GLU A 12 22.08 -3.79 26.65
CA GLU A 12 21.15 -3.07 27.52
C GLU A 12 20.51 -1.87 26.83
N LEU A 13 21.25 -1.14 25.99
CA LEU A 13 20.71 -0.02 25.21
C LEU A 13 19.59 -0.47 24.25
N VAL A 14 19.76 -1.61 23.55
CA VAL A 14 18.73 -2.15 22.64
C VAL A 14 17.45 -2.55 23.38
N LYS A 15 17.51 -2.90 24.66
CA LYS A 15 16.32 -3.24 25.46
C LYS A 15 15.50 -2.01 25.84
N GLN A 16 16.05 -0.80 25.71
CA GLN A 16 15.32 0.42 26.00
C GLN A 16 14.14 0.58 25.03
N PRO A 17 12.95 1.04 25.48
CA PRO A 17 11.76 1.12 24.64
C PRO A 17 11.98 1.80 23.30
N GLU A 18 12.75 2.90 23.27
CA GLU A 18 13.09 3.68 22.09
C GLU A 18 13.99 2.94 21.08
N ASN A 19 14.83 2.01 21.54
CA ASN A 19 15.82 1.29 20.74
C ASN A 19 15.40 -0.16 20.43
N SER A 20 14.36 -0.66 21.10
CA SER A 20 13.85 -2.05 21.00
C SER A 20 13.31 -2.45 19.62
N ARG A 21 13.18 -1.48 18.71
CA ARG A 21 12.75 -1.67 17.33
C ARG A 21 13.71 -0.97 16.38
N CYS A 22 13.94 -1.58 15.22
CA CYS A 22 14.73 -1.01 14.14
C CYS A 22 14.26 0.41 13.82
N ALA A 23 15.20 1.36 13.80
CA ALA A 23 14.94 2.77 13.53
C ALA A 23 14.28 3.04 12.17
N ASP A 24 14.38 2.11 11.22
CA ASP A 24 13.99 2.34 9.83
C ASP A 24 12.72 1.59 9.41
N CYS A 25 12.54 0.33 9.82
CA CYS A 25 11.38 -0.49 9.43
C CYS A 25 10.55 -1.00 10.60
N GLY A 26 10.95 -0.70 11.84
CA GLY A 26 10.25 -1.15 13.04
C GLY A 26 10.37 -2.66 13.33
N ALA A 27 11.20 -3.42 12.62
CA ALA A 27 11.47 -4.82 12.98
C ALA A 27 11.91 -4.92 14.45
N PRO A 28 11.41 -5.89 15.24
CA PRO A 28 11.77 -6.03 16.65
C PRO A 28 13.24 -6.44 16.81
N GLU A 29 13.80 -6.17 18.00
CA GLU A 29 15.12 -6.68 18.45
C GLU A 29 16.27 -6.40 17.46
N PRO A 30 16.58 -5.12 17.15
CA PRO A 30 17.67 -4.80 16.24
C PRO A 30 19.03 -5.28 16.78
N ASP A 31 19.78 -5.95 15.92
CA ASP A 31 21.07 -6.59 16.25
C ASP A 31 22.28 -5.90 15.60
N TRP A 32 22.04 -4.81 14.86
CA TRP A 32 23.04 -3.96 14.23
C TRP A 32 22.89 -2.50 14.68
N ALA A 33 23.98 -1.75 14.55
CA ALA A 33 23.95 -0.31 14.76
C ALA A 33 24.75 0.42 13.67
N SER A 34 24.21 1.54 13.19
CA SER A 34 24.99 2.54 12.45
C SER A 34 25.61 3.49 13.44
N TYR A 35 26.92 3.39 13.64
CA TYR A 35 27.65 4.17 14.63
C TYR A 35 28.13 5.52 14.09
N LYS A 36 27.85 5.85 12.82
CA LYS A 36 28.01 7.21 12.29
C LYS A 36 26.75 8.05 12.50
N ILE A 37 25.58 7.41 12.42
CA ILE A 37 24.27 8.06 12.55
C ILE A 37 23.76 7.99 13.99
N GLY A 38 24.11 6.92 14.73
CA GLY A 38 23.69 6.70 16.10
C GLY A 38 22.37 5.95 16.22
N VAL A 39 22.08 5.02 15.30
CA VAL A 39 20.81 4.26 15.28
C VAL A 39 21.01 2.75 15.37
N PHE A 40 20.09 2.08 16.05
CA PHE A 40 19.94 0.63 16.10
C PHE A 40 18.97 0.15 15.01
N VAL A 41 19.42 -0.80 14.20
CA VAL A 41 18.72 -1.28 13.00
C VAL A 41 18.79 -2.80 12.91
N CYS A 42 17.85 -3.42 12.20
CA CYS A 42 17.89 -4.85 11.92
C CYS A 42 18.91 -5.19 10.82
N LEU A 43 19.24 -6.48 10.68
CA LEU A 43 20.13 -6.99 9.62
C LEU A 43 19.77 -6.49 8.20
N ASN A 44 18.48 -6.49 7.85
CA ASN A 44 18.07 -6.06 6.50
C ASN A 44 18.34 -4.58 6.25
N CYS A 45 18.06 -3.71 7.23
CA CYS A 45 18.31 -2.28 7.11
C CYS A 45 19.81 -1.97 7.20
N SER A 46 20.59 -2.72 7.99
CA SER A 46 22.04 -2.55 8.05
C SER A 46 22.70 -2.77 6.68
N GLY A 47 22.18 -3.70 5.87
CA GLY A 47 22.61 -3.89 4.47
C GLY A 47 22.40 -2.64 3.60
N ILE A 48 21.28 -1.93 3.75
CA ILE A 48 21.00 -0.68 3.03
C ILE A 48 21.94 0.41 3.51
N HIS A 49 22.15 0.55 4.83
CA HIS A 49 23.10 1.51 5.40
C HIS A 49 24.51 1.35 4.83
N ARG A 50 25.00 0.12 4.64
CA ARG A 50 26.30 -0.13 3.99
C ARG A 50 26.39 0.50 2.60
N SER A 51 25.30 0.48 1.83
CA SER A 51 25.25 1.12 0.50
C SER A 51 25.32 2.64 0.53
N LEU A 52 25.04 3.26 1.68
CA LEU A 52 25.12 4.71 1.91
C LEU A 52 26.49 5.17 2.45
N SER A 53 27.48 4.27 2.46
CA SER A 53 28.76 4.47 3.17
C SER A 53 28.58 4.77 4.67
N SER A 54 27.39 4.45 5.23
CA SER A 54 27.12 4.49 6.67
C SER A 54 27.86 3.32 7.30
N ARG A 55 28.65 3.60 8.33
CA ARG A 55 29.44 2.56 8.99
C ARG A 55 28.55 1.81 9.97
N VAL A 56 28.36 0.52 9.74
CA VAL A 56 27.54 -0.37 10.57
C VAL A 56 28.40 -1.44 11.24
N LYS A 57 28.01 -1.84 12.46
CA LYS A 57 28.59 -2.95 13.21
C LYS A 57 27.47 -3.82 13.79
N SER A 58 27.69 -5.13 13.84
CA SER A 58 26.89 -6.07 14.62
C SER A 58 27.16 -5.82 16.10
N ILE A 59 26.08 -5.73 16.87
CA ILE A 59 26.17 -5.52 18.33
C ILE A 59 26.83 -6.72 19.01
N ARG A 60 26.59 -7.92 18.50
CA ARG A 60 27.05 -9.18 19.11
C ARG A 60 28.38 -9.66 18.54
N LEU A 61 28.57 -9.51 17.23
CA LEU A 61 29.67 -10.16 16.52
C LEU A 61 30.91 -9.27 16.44
N ASP A 62 30.75 -7.96 16.26
CA ASP A 62 31.88 -7.05 16.03
C ASP A 62 32.53 -6.56 17.33
N PHE A 63 33.75 -6.05 17.20
CA PHE A 63 34.45 -5.34 18.27
C PHE A 63 33.94 -3.90 18.37
N TRP A 64 33.72 -3.43 19.59
CA TRP A 64 33.24 -2.07 19.87
C TRP A 64 34.22 -1.32 20.77
N GLU A 65 34.69 -0.19 20.25
CA GLU A 65 35.52 0.79 20.93
C GLU A 65 34.67 1.61 21.92
N ASP A 66 35.28 2.11 23.00
CA ASP A 66 34.59 2.84 24.06
C ASP A 66 33.91 4.12 23.56
N ASP A 67 34.56 4.86 22.65
CA ASP A 67 34.04 6.09 22.04
C ASP A 67 32.80 5.84 21.18
N LEU A 68 32.76 4.73 20.43
CA LEU A 68 31.59 4.35 19.66
C LEU A 68 30.41 3.99 20.56
N VAL A 69 30.66 3.30 21.68
CA VAL A 69 29.61 2.95 22.65
C VAL A 69 29.03 4.20 23.29
N GLU A 70 29.87 5.14 23.72
CA GLU A 70 29.40 6.41 24.28
C GLU A 70 28.63 7.24 23.24
N PHE A 71 29.05 7.25 21.97
CA PHE A 71 28.27 7.91 20.90
C PHE A 71 26.89 7.26 20.69
N MET A 72 26.81 5.93 20.70
CA MET A 72 25.53 5.22 20.61
C MET A 72 24.62 5.52 21.81
N LYS A 73 25.21 5.66 22.99
CA LYS A 73 24.50 6.00 24.24
C LYS A 73 23.96 7.43 24.25
N SER A 74 24.71 8.40 23.70
CA SER A 74 24.28 9.80 23.62
C SER A 74 23.27 10.06 22.50
N THR A 75 23.18 9.16 21.51
CA THR A 75 22.31 9.32 20.34
C THR A 75 21.09 8.42 20.44
N GLY A 76 21.18 7.17 19.98
CA GLY A 76 20.05 6.24 19.97
C GLY A 76 18.91 6.65 19.02
N ASN A 77 17.91 5.79 18.93
CA ASN A 77 16.84 5.90 17.95
C ASN A 77 15.92 7.11 18.21
N ALA A 78 15.69 7.46 19.49
CA ALA A 78 14.86 8.62 19.85
C ALA A 78 15.47 9.93 19.36
N ASN A 79 16.77 10.16 19.61
CA ASN A 79 17.44 11.40 19.17
C ASN A 79 17.58 11.44 17.65
N ALA A 80 17.88 10.30 17.02
CA ALA A 80 17.89 10.22 15.56
C ALA A 80 16.51 10.55 14.95
N ARG A 81 15.40 10.08 15.55
CA ARG A 81 14.04 10.45 15.11
C ARG A 81 13.79 11.95 15.25
N ALA A 82 14.21 12.57 16.35
CA ALA A 82 14.05 14.01 16.57
C ALA A 82 14.79 14.87 15.53
N VAL A 83 15.85 14.34 14.92
CA VAL A 83 16.63 15.02 13.88
C VAL A 83 16.14 14.66 12.47
N TYR A 84 16.13 13.37 12.13
CA TYR A 84 15.92 12.91 10.75
C TYR A 84 14.46 12.65 10.39
N GLU A 85 13.55 12.71 11.37
CA GLU A 85 12.10 12.53 11.17
C GLU A 85 11.30 13.70 11.76
N LYS A 86 11.95 14.87 11.94
CA LYS A 86 11.38 16.07 12.56
C LYS A 86 10.13 16.57 11.83
N ALA A 87 10.10 16.48 10.51
CA ALA A 87 9.05 17.04 9.65
C ALA A 87 8.60 16.05 8.56
N VAL A 88 8.30 14.81 8.95
CA VAL A 88 7.75 13.81 8.01
C VAL A 88 6.27 14.13 7.76
N PRO A 89 5.84 14.37 6.50
CA PRO A 89 4.43 14.61 6.21
C PRO A 89 3.55 13.41 6.62
N PRO A 90 2.32 13.62 7.11
CA PRO A 90 1.41 12.53 7.52
C PRO A 90 1.16 11.50 6.40
N TYR A 91 1.13 11.96 5.16
CA TYR A 91 0.93 11.13 3.98
C TYR A 91 2.18 10.42 3.49
N TYR A 92 3.39 10.74 3.96
CA TYR A 92 4.60 10.03 3.53
C TYR A 92 4.60 8.59 4.06
N TYR A 93 4.80 7.60 3.19
CA TYR A 93 4.74 6.20 3.60
C TYR A 93 5.96 5.79 4.44
N ARG A 94 5.71 5.28 5.65
CA ARG A 94 6.73 4.72 6.54
C ARG A 94 6.77 3.19 6.36
N PRO A 95 7.87 2.62 5.83
CA PRO A 95 7.90 1.20 5.52
C PRO A 95 7.98 0.32 6.76
N LEU A 96 7.37 -0.86 6.66
CA LEU A 96 7.41 -1.94 7.64
C LEU A 96 8.47 -2.99 7.28
N GLU A 97 8.73 -3.93 8.19
CA GLU A 97 9.75 -4.98 8.00
C GLU A 97 9.53 -5.82 6.72
N ASN A 98 8.27 -6.09 6.39
CA ASN A 98 7.85 -6.97 5.29
C ASN A 98 7.60 -6.22 3.98
N ASP A 99 7.79 -4.90 3.96
CA ASP A 99 7.68 -4.13 2.73
C ASP A 99 8.83 -4.43 1.77
N CYS A 100 8.56 -4.21 0.48
CA CYS A 100 9.53 -4.38 -0.58
C CYS A 100 10.80 -3.53 -0.35
N ASN A 101 11.92 -4.00 -0.90
CA ASN A 101 13.22 -3.36 -0.67
C ASN A 101 13.25 -1.90 -1.12
N VAL A 102 12.61 -1.55 -2.25
CA VAL A 102 12.58 -0.17 -2.78
C VAL A 102 12.00 0.84 -1.78
N LEU A 103 10.94 0.48 -1.05
CA LEU A 103 10.35 1.35 -0.03
C LEU A 103 11.30 1.55 1.17
N ARG A 104 11.93 0.47 1.64
CA ARG A 104 12.90 0.54 2.75
C ARG A 104 14.17 1.30 2.37
N ASP A 105 14.72 1.05 1.19
CA ASP A 105 15.91 1.73 0.67
C ASP A 105 15.67 3.23 0.55
N GLN A 106 14.58 3.63 -0.11
CA GLN A 106 14.28 5.05 -0.32
C GLN A 106 13.89 5.78 0.96
N TRP A 107 13.29 5.11 1.95
CA TRP A 107 13.07 5.70 3.28
C TRP A 107 14.38 6.02 3.99
N ILE A 108 15.33 5.07 4.01
CA ILE A 108 16.65 5.27 4.63
C ILE A 108 17.42 6.38 3.92
N ARG A 109 17.37 6.43 2.58
CA ARG A 109 17.98 7.50 1.78
C ARG A 109 17.34 8.86 2.05
N ALA A 110 16.00 8.92 2.09
CA ALA A 110 15.27 10.16 2.39
C ALA A 110 15.66 10.73 3.75
N LYS A 111 15.78 9.88 4.78
CA LYS A 111 16.17 10.29 6.13
C LYS A 111 17.63 10.74 6.22
N TYR A 112 18.56 9.90 5.80
CA TYR A 112 19.97 10.08 6.18
C TYR A 112 20.87 10.59 5.05
N GLN A 113 20.50 10.36 3.78
CA GLN A 113 21.28 10.83 2.63
C GLN A 113 20.78 12.18 2.13
N ARG A 114 19.47 12.30 1.88
CA ARG A 114 18.83 13.51 1.35
C ARG A 114 18.31 14.45 2.44
N MET A 115 18.20 13.93 3.68
CA MET A 115 17.74 14.66 4.86
C MET A 115 16.44 15.42 4.61
N GLU A 116 15.46 14.75 4.00
CA GLU A 116 14.20 15.35 3.54
C GLU A 116 13.33 15.87 4.69
N PHE A 117 13.44 15.26 5.87
CA PHE A 117 12.52 15.52 6.99
C PHE A 117 13.20 16.20 8.19
N ASN A 118 14.35 16.84 7.99
CA ASN A 118 15.08 17.50 9.08
C ASN A 118 14.48 18.85 9.52
N GLY A 119 13.34 19.25 8.95
CA GLY A 119 12.65 20.50 9.22
C GLY A 119 13.21 21.71 8.45
N VAL A 120 14.24 21.53 7.63
CA VAL A 120 14.75 22.57 6.72
C VAL A 120 13.96 22.51 5.41
N THR A 121 13.42 23.65 4.98
CA THR A 121 12.73 23.77 3.70
C THR A 121 13.70 23.49 2.56
N LYS A 122 13.32 22.59 1.65
CA LYS A 122 14.14 22.23 0.47
C LYS A 122 13.83 23.17 -0.69
N TYR A 123 14.87 23.56 -1.42
CA TYR A 123 14.79 24.29 -2.67
C TYR A 123 15.59 23.54 -3.75
N PRO A 124 14.95 23.12 -4.86
CA PRO A 124 13.50 23.20 -5.13
C PRO A 124 12.66 22.40 -4.12
N PRO A 125 11.36 22.70 -3.95
CA PRO A 125 10.46 21.91 -3.11
C PRO A 125 10.45 20.44 -3.52
N LEU A 126 10.21 19.55 -2.56
CA LEU A 126 10.10 18.12 -2.82
C LEU A 126 8.86 17.86 -3.69
N ALA A 127 9.00 17.08 -4.76
CA ALA A 127 7.94 16.91 -5.76
C ALA A 127 6.62 16.35 -5.19
N TYR A 128 6.65 15.59 -4.09
CA TYR A 128 5.45 15.08 -3.42
C TYR A 128 4.81 16.09 -2.43
N THR A 129 5.29 17.33 -2.38
CA THR A 129 4.73 18.42 -1.54
C THR A 129 4.18 19.59 -2.35
N THR A 130 4.24 19.55 -3.68
CA THR A 130 3.86 20.68 -4.55
C THR A 130 2.40 20.65 -4.99
N GLY A 131 1.67 19.55 -4.78
CA GLY A 131 0.32 19.34 -5.29
C GLY A 131 0.24 19.12 -6.81
N PHE A 132 1.37 19.09 -7.50
CA PHE A 132 1.45 18.81 -8.93
C PHE A 132 2.71 18.02 -9.25
N HIS A 133 2.57 16.92 -9.97
CA HIS A 133 3.70 16.09 -10.38
C HIS A 133 3.50 15.55 -11.79
N GLU A 134 4.48 15.73 -12.65
CA GLU A 134 4.48 15.15 -13.99
C GLU A 134 5.81 14.48 -14.30
N GLY A 135 5.78 13.49 -15.20
CA GLY A 135 6.95 12.71 -15.51
C GLY A 135 6.65 11.51 -16.38
N ILE A 136 7.69 10.83 -16.84
CA ILE A 136 7.55 9.63 -17.66
C ILE A 136 7.55 8.40 -16.76
N LEU A 137 6.59 7.51 -16.95
CA LEU A 137 6.61 6.16 -16.38
C LEU A 137 6.57 5.13 -17.51
N TRP A 138 7.23 3.99 -17.30
CA TRP A 138 7.05 2.82 -18.13
C TRP A 138 5.73 2.15 -17.74
N LYS A 139 4.77 2.12 -18.67
CA LYS A 139 3.42 1.59 -18.44
C LYS A 139 3.17 0.34 -19.28
N LYS A 140 2.65 -0.72 -18.66
CA LYS A 140 2.20 -1.92 -19.36
C LYS A 140 1.00 -1.62 -20.27
N GLY A 141 0.99 -2.18 -21.48
CA GLY A 141 -0.19 -2.19 -22.36
C GLY A 141 -1.36 -2.97 -21.77
N LYS A 142 -2.59 -2.65 -22.19
CA LYS A 142 -3.82 -3.31 -21.71
C LYS A 142 -3.83 -4.80 -22.07
N GLU A 143 -3.54 -5.11 -23.34
CA GLU A 143 -3.66 -6.46 -23.91
C GLU A 143 -2.30 -7.14 -24.10
N ASN A 144 -1.22 -6.37 -24.23
CA ASN A 144 0.12 -6.89 -24.41
C ASN A 144 0.95 -6.77 -23.11
N MET A 145 2.00 -7.57 -23.04
CA MET A 145 2.94 -7.57 -21.91
C MET A 145 4.04 -6.51 -22.04
N GLN A 146 3.98 -5.68 -23.09
CA GLN A 146 4.99 -4.67 -23.35
C GLN A 146 4.78 -3.45 -22.47
N PHE A 147 5.89 -2.90 -21.97
CA PHE A 147 5.92 -1.62 -21.28
C PHE A 147 6.33 -0.53 -22.27
N GLN A 148 5.65 0.60 -22.23
CA GLN A 148 5.95 1.75 -23.06
C GLN A 148 5.96 3.02 -22.21
N LYS A 149 6.87 3.94 -22.53
CA LYS A 149 6.95 5.25 -21.87
C LYS A 149 5.64 6.02 -22.09
N ARG A 150 5.10 6.57 -21.02
CA ARG A 150 3.93 7.47 -21.02
C ARG A 150 4.19 8.63 -20.07
N LYS A 151 3.83 9.83 -20.48
CA LYS A 151 3.82 10.99 -19.60
C LYS A 151 2.58 10.91 -18.72
N PHE A 152 2.79 10.86 -17.41
CA PHE A 152 1.76 10.94 -16.39
C PHE A 152 1.73 12.35 -15.81
N VAL A 153 0.54 12.78 -15.39
CA VAL A 153 0.30 14.05 -14.70
C VAL A 153 -0.61 13.79 -13.52
N LEU A 154 -0.19 14.20 -12.34
CA LEU A 154 -0.97 14.20 -11.12
C LEU A 154 -1.28 15.65 -10.74
N SER A 155 -2.56 15.94 -10.55
CA SER A 155 -3.06 17.24 -10.10
C SER A 155 -3.85 17.06 -8.82
N GLU A 156 -3.33 17.59 -7.71
CA GLU A 156 -4.07 17.65 -6.44
C GLU A 156 -5.28 18.57 -6.55
N ARG A 157 -5.14 19.71 -7.24
CA ARG A 157 -6.21 20.69 -7.44
C ARG A 157 -7.43 20.08 -8.14
N GLU A 158 -7.20 19.23 -9.12
CA GLU A 158 -8.26 18.57 -9.89
C GLU A 158 -8.63 17.20 -9.30
N PHE A 159 -7.88 16.71 -8.32
CA PHE A 159 -7.97 15.34 -7.83
C PHE A 159 -7.92 14.29 -8.96
N THR A 160 -7.00 14.48 -9.90
CA THR A 160 -6.81 13.60 -11.07
C THR A 160 -5.39 13.06 -11.15
N LEU A 161 -5.30 11.81 -11.58
CA LEU A 161 -4.11 11.26 -12.23
C LEU A 161 -4.48 10.99 -13.68
N SER A 162 -3.65 11.37 -14.64
CA SER A 162 -3.87 11.13 -16.07
C SER A 162 -2.58 10.71 -16.75
N TYR A 163 -2.68 10.14 -17.95
CA TYR A 163 -1.53 9.95 -18.83
C TYR A 163 -1.91 10.23 -20.28
N TYR A 164 -0.97 10.78 -21.05
CA TYR A 164 -1.24 11.15 -22.44
C TYR A 164 -1.30 9.91 -23.34
N ASN A 165 -2.50 9.61 -23.86
CA ASN A 165 -2.79 9.06 -25.21
C ASN A 165 -4.31 8.98 -25.49
N LYS A 166 -5.14 9.17 -24.46
CA LYS A 166 -6.59 9.38 -24.46
C LYS A 166 -6.87 10.27 -23.25
N GLU A 167 -7.97 11.00 -23.24
CA GLU A 167 -8.46 11.77 -22.08
C GLU A 167 -8.91 10.85 -20.93
N ASP A 168 -8.05 9.88 -20.56
CA ASP A 168 -8.28 8.96 -19.45
C ASP A 168 -7.91 9.71 -18.15
N TYR A 169 -8.93 10.15 -17.41
CA TYR A 169 -8.78 10.76 -16.09
C TYR A 169 -9.16 9.75 -15.00
N PHE A 170 -8.34 9.64 -13.96
CA PHE A 170 -8.62 8.79 -12.79
C PHE A 170 -8.96 9.68 -11.60
N ASN A 171 -10.18 9.57 -11.10
CA ASN A 171 -10.61 10.33 -9.92
C ASN A 171 -9.95 9.77 -8.64
N MET A 172 -9.47 10.66 -7.77
CA MET A 172 -8.85 10.25 -6.50
C MET A 172 -9.69 9.35 -5.58
N PRO A 173 -11.03 9.42 -5.46
CA PRO A 173 -11.79 8.63 -4.48
C PRO A 173 -11.50 7.13 -4.53
N ASP A 174 -11.36 6.58 -5.73
CA ASP A 174 -11.18 5.15 -5.97
C ASP A 174 -9.73 4.76 -6.27
N LEU A 175 -8.83 5.74 -6.43
CA LEU A 175 -7.43 5.50 -6.72
C LEU A 175 -6.73 4.81 -5.54
N ASN A 176 -5.94 3.78 -5.85
CA ASN A 176 -5.06 3.09 -4.93
C ASN A 176 -3.71 2.81 -5.62
N ALA A 177 -2.66 2.71 -4.82
CA ALA A 177 -1.33 2.37 -5.32
C ALA A 177 -0.64 1.41 -4.34
N THR A 178 -0.05 0.34 -4.87
CA THR A 178 0.70 -0.67 -4.08
C THR A 178 1.92 -1.14 -4.86
N PHE A 179 3.08 -1.19 -4.21
CA PHE A 179 4.27 -1.79 -4.81
C PHE A 179 4.09 -3.31 -4.97
N GLN A 180 4.37 -3.81 -6.16
CA GLN A 180 4.16 -5.20 -6.58
C GLN A 180 5.34 -5.72 -7.41
N PRO A 181 6.59 -5.64 -6.90
CA PRO A 181 7.78 -5.86 -7.73
C PRO A 181 7.91 -7.29 -8.23
N GLN A 182 7.53 -8.30 -7.45
CA GLN A 182 7.55 -9.70 -7.87
C GLN A 182 6.52 -9.97 -8.98
N LYS A 183 5.30 -9.45 -8.82
CA LYS A 183 4.20 -9.61 -9.79
C LYS A 183 4.53 -8.96 -11.14
N ILE A 184 5.11 -7.75 -11.09
CA ILE A 184 5.48 -6.97 -12.27
C ILE A 184 6.83 -7.42 -12.86
N SER A 185 7.58 -8.26 -12.14
CA SER A 185 8.94 -8.67 -12.49
C SER A 185 9.90 -7.49 -12.67
N HIS A 186 9.76 -6.46 -11.85
CA HIS A 186 10.62 -5.28 -11.83
C HIS A 186 10.77 -4.76 -10.39
N PRO A 187 11.98 -4.44 -9.89
CA PRO A 187 12.20 -4.03 -8.49
C PRO A 187 11.40 -2.77 -8.08
N HIS A 188 11.05 -1.94 -9.06
CA HIS A 188 10.30 -0.69 -8.90
C HIS A 188 8.85 -0.81 -9.43
N GLY A 189 8.31 -2.03 -9.54
CA GLY A 189 6.97 -2.24 -10.04
C GLY A 189 5.91 -1.69 -9.08
N LEU A 190 5.07 -0.79 -9.58
CA LEU A 190 3.93 -0.20 -8.87
C LEU A 190 2.63 -0.59 -9.60
N GLN A 191 1.67 -1.14 -8.86
CA GLN A 191 0.32 -1.36 -9.31
C GLN A 191 -0.54 -0.18 -8.86
N ILE A 192 -1.15 0.52 -9.80
CA ILE A 192 -2.15 1.56 -9.56
C ILE A 192 -3.51 0.98 -9.92
N THR A 193 -4.49 1.08 -9.02
CA THR A 193 -5.85 0.61 -9.26
C THR A 193 -6.85 1.75 -9.13
N TYR A 194 -7.87 1.76 -9.99
CA TYR A 194 -8.92 2.77 -10.02
C TYR A 194 -10.23 2.16 -10.53
N GLN A 195 -11.33 2.88 -10.35
CA GLN A 195 -12.65 2.46 -10.83
C GLN A 195 -12.98 3.12 -12.18
N ASP A 196 -13.41 2.31 -13.14
CA ASP A 196 -13.75 2.67 -14.53
C ASP A 196 -15.05 1.96 -14.92
N GLU A 197 -16.12 2.69 -15.20
CA GLU A 197 -17.44 2.12 -15.56
C GLU A 197 -17.92 0.98 -14.61
N ASN A 198 -17.69 1.12 -13.30
CA ASN A 198 -17.95 0.11 -12.25
C ASN A 198 -17.04 -1.13 -12.23
N LYS A 199 -15.99 -1.16 -13.04
CA LYS A 199 -14.91 -2.15 -12.97
C LYS A 199 -13.67 -1.59 -12.29
N THR A 200 -12.87 -2.47 -11.74
CA THR A 200 -11.56 -2.19 -11.16
C THR A 200 -10.48 -2.37 -12.20
N ARG A 201 -9.86 -1.27 -12.61
CA ARG A 201 -8.77 -1.29 -13.58
C ARG A 201 -7.44 -1.39 -12.87
N ASN A 202 -6.54 -2.20 -13.41
CA ASN A 202 -5.14 -2.28 -12.99
C ASN A 202 -4.24 -1.60 -14.02
N LEU A 203 -3.42 -0.65 -13.57
CA LEU A 203 -2.26 -0.16 -14.29
C LEU A 203 -1.01 -0.71 -13.61
N TYR A 204 -0.09 -1.21 -14.42
CA TYR A 204 1.21 -1.65 -13.95
C TYR A 204 2.24 -0.72 -14.54
N VAL A 205 2.96 -0.02 -13.66
CA VAL A 205 3.95 0.97 -14.02
C VAL A 205 5.26 0.73 -13.28
N TYR A 206 6.36 1.25 -13.82
CA TYR A 206 7.62 1.35 -13.10
C TYR A 206 8.42 2.56 -13.58
N HIS A 207 9.46 2.88 -12.82
CA HIS A 207 10.51 3.80 -13.24
C HIS A 207 11.88 3.13 -13.03
N GLU A 208 12.89 3.51 -13.81
CA GLU A 208 14.25 2.96 -13.69
C GLU A 208 14.93 3.44 -12.40
N SER A 209 14.69 4.69 -12.00
CA SER A 209 15.07 5.22 -10.69
C SER A 209 14.10 4.79 -9.60
N ALA A 210 14.66 4.22 -8.52
CA ALA A 210 13.95 3.88 -7.28
C ALA A 210 13.37 5.12 -6.59
N GLU A 211 14.11 6.23 -6.61
CA GLU A 211 13.67 7.49 -6.00
C GLU A 211 12.43 8.03 -6.69
N GLU A 212 12.45 8.11 -8.02
CA GLU A 212 11.34 8.62 -8.83
C GLU A 212 10.05 7.82 -8.62
N ILE A 213 10.11 6.48 -8.61
CA ILE A 213 8.87 5.71 -8.39
C ILE A 213 8.30 5.90 -6.97
N VAL A 214 9.17 6.11 -5.97
CA VAL A 214 8.75 6.36 -4.60
C VAL A 214 8.25 7.80 -4.42
N ILE A 215 8.79 8.76 -5.18
CA ILE A 215 8.23 10.10 -5.31
C ILE A 215 6.81 9.99 -5.88
N TRP A 216 6.60 9.32 -7.02
CA TRP A 216 5.26 9.09 -7.57
C TRP A 216 4.29 8.47 -6.57
N TYR A 217 4.73 7.45 -5.85
CA TYR A 217 3.92 6.81 -4.82
C TYR A 217 3.52 7.78 -3.70
N ASN A 218 4.45 8.58 -3.19
CA ASN A 218 4.16 9.57 -2.15
C ASN A 218 3.37 10.78 -2.67
N SER A 219 3.53 11.18 -3.93
CA SER A 219 2.70 12.20 -4.57
C SER A 219 1.25 11.74 -4.70
N ILE A 220 1.02 10.49 -5.15
CA ILE A 220 -0.33 9.89 -5.18
C ILE A 220 -0.92 9.86 -3.76
N ARG A 221 -0.11 9.51 -2.76
CA ARG A 221 -0.53 9.53 -1.35
C ARG A 221 -0.87 10.94 -0.86
N ALA A 222 -0.10 11.96 -1.24
CA ALA A 222 -0.39 13.36 -0.91
C ALA A 222 -1.73 13.81 -1.49
N ALA A 223 -1.96 13.59 -2.80
CA ALA A 223 -3.22 13.94 -3.46
C ALA A 223 -4.43 13.19 -2.86
N ARG A 224 -4.27 11.90 -2.56
CA ARG A 224 -5.27 11.10 -1.85
C ARG A 224 -5.57 11.64 -0.45
N TYR A 225 -4.55 12.07 0.29
CA TYR A 225 -4.71 12.65 1.61
C TYR A 225 -5.43 14.00 1.56
N ALA A 226 -5.08 14.88 0.61
CA ALA A 226 -5.78 16.15 0.39
C ALA A 226 -7.26 15.94 0.04
N TYR A 227 -7.56 14.95 -0.81
CA TYR A 227 -8.94 14.54 -1.09
C TYR A 227 -9.66 14.08 0.19
N LEU A 228 -9.03 13.21 0.99
CA LEU A 228 -9.63 12.70 2.22
C LEU A 228 -9.90 13.80 3.25
N LYS A 229 -8.99 14.78 3.39
CA LYS A 229 -9.22 15.96 4.25
C LYS A 229 -10.37 16.82 3.77
N THR A 230 -10.59 16.90 2.45
CA THR A 230 -11.74 17.61 1.87
C THR A 230 -13.04 16.84 2.08
N ALA A 231 -13.02 15.52 1.89
CA ALA A 231 -14.19 14.65 2.05
C ALA A 231 -14.57 14.40 3.53
N TYR A 232 -13.60 14.47 4.44
CA TYR A 232 -13.76 14.27 5.88
C TYR A 232 -13.06 15.41 6.65
N PRO A 233 -13.62 16.63 6.67
CA PRO A 233 -12.96 17.80 7.27
C PRO A 233 -12.62 17.66 8.76
N THR A 234 -13.39 16.85 9.49
CA THR A 234 -13.17 16.58 10.92
C THR A 234 -12.33 15.32 11.18
N GLY A 235 -11.86 14.64 10.13
CA GLY A 235 -11.08 13.40 10.26
C GLY A 235 -9.65 13.68 10.76
N SER A 236 -9.24 12.97 11.81
CA SER A 236 -7.86 13.04 12.31
C SER A 236 -6.89 12.34 11.37
N ASP A 237 -5.59 12.61 11.53
CA ASP A 237 -4.57 11.95 10.70
C ASP A 237 -4.53 10.44 10.96
N GLU A 238 -4.76 10.02 12.21
CA GLU A 238 -4.84 8.61 12.59
C GLU A 238 -5.95 7.86 11.85
N ASP A 239 -7.09 8.52 11.60
CA ASP A 239 -8.22 7.94 10.88
C ASP A 239 -8.01 7.93 9.37
N LEU A 240 -7.44 9.00 8.81
CA LEU A 240 -7.33 9.20 7.36
C LEU A 240 -6.11 8.51 6.74
N VAL A 241 -4.95 8.48 7.42
CA VAL A 241 -3.71 7.89 6.88
C VAL A 241 -3.88 6.43 6.42
N PRO A 242 -4.59 5.56 7.17
CA PRO A 242 -4.87 4.18 6.74
C PRO A 242 -5.74 4.06 5.46
N MET A 243 -6.45 5.13 5.08
CA MET A 243 -7.33 5.17 3.90
C MET A 243 -6.62 5.66 2.63
N ILE A 244 -5.43 6.29 2.75
CA ILE A 244 -4.72 6.91 1.63
C ILE A 244 -4.40 5.89 0.53
N THR A 245 -3.65 4.84 0.88
CA THR A 245 -3.33 3.69 0.02
C THR A 245 -3.49 2.41 0.83
N ARG A 246 -3.86 1.33 0.16
CA ARG A 246 -4.35 0.10 0.77
C ARG A 246 -3.60 -1.09 0.20
N ASN A 247 -3.00 -1.87 1.09
CA ASN A 247 -2.43 -3.17 0.72
C ASN A 247 -3.55 -4.22 0.65
N TYR A 248 -3.46 -5.15 -0.30
CA TYR A 248 -4.38 -6.27 -0.40
C TYR A 248 -4.11 -7.29 0.71
N LEU A 249 -5.18 -7.78 1.34
CA LEU A 249 -5.06 -8.67 2.51
C LEU A 249 -4.49 -10.03 2.11
N LYS A 250 -4.88 -10.52 0.94
CA LYS A 250 -4.32 -11.73 0.33
C LYS A 250 -4.53 -11.71 -1.17
N GLU A 251 -3.56 -12.23 -1.89
CA GLU A 251 -3.63 -12.50 -3.32
C GLU A 251 -3.14 -13.93 -3.60
N GLY A 252 -3.53 -14.47 -4.74
CA GLY A 252 -3.10 -15.81 -5.16
C GLY A 252 -4.07 -16.48 -6.11
N TYR A 253 -3.63 -17.60 -6.70
CA TYR A 253 -4.51 -18.39 -7.55
C TYR A 253 -5.46 -19.27 -6.71
N MET A 254 -6.70 -19.37 -7.16
CA MET A 254 -7.68 -20.41 -6.76
C MET A 254 -8.37 -20.93 -8.02
N GLU A 255 -8.86 -22.16 -8.02
CA GLU A 255 -9.82 -22.60 -9.04
C GLU A 255 -11.24 -22.24 -8.59
N LYS A 256 -12.09 -21.80 -9.51
CA LYS A 256 -13.53 -21.57 -9.26
C LYS A 256 -14.41 -22.25 -10.30
N THR A 257 -15.61 -22.64 -9.91
CA THR A 257 -16.67 -23.10 -10.82
C THR A 257 -17.71 -21.98 -11.09
N GLY A 258 -18.71 -22.26 -11.91
CA GLY A 258 -19.84 -21.38 -12.20
C GLY A 258 -20.97 -21.47 -11.17
N PRO A 259 -22.04 -20.70 -11.34
CA PRO A 259 -23.14 -20.62 -10.37
C PRO A 259 -23.86 -21.94 -10.12
N LEU A 260 -23.94 -22.81 -11.13
CA LEU A 260 -24.61 -24.12 -11.01
C LEU A 260 -23.71 -25.18 -10.37
N GLN A 261 -22.42 -24.88 -10.17
CA GLN A 261 -21.39 -25.80 -9.67
C GLN A 261 -21.23 -27.08 -10.49
N LYS A 262 -21.78 -27.09 -11.72
CA LYS A 262 -21.65 -28.19 -12.70
C LYS A 262 -20.64 -27.84 -13.78
N GLU A 263 -20.30 -26.57 -13.90
CA GLU A 263 -19.32 -26.06 -14.84
C GLU A 263 -17.90 -26.49 -14.43
N SER A 264 -17.01 -26.62 -15.41
CA SER A 264 -15.62 -26.94 -15.14
C SER A 264 -14.93 -25.86 -14.31
N PHE A 265 -14.06 -26.31 -13.42
CA PHE A 265 -13.22 -25.42 -12.63
C PHE A 265 -12.22 -24.68 -13.51
N ARG A 266 -12.03 -23.39 -13.24
CA ARG A 266 -11.05 -22.55 -13.93
C ARG A 266 -10.15 -21.85 -12.93
N LYS A 267 -8.84 -21.96 -13.12
CA LYS A 267 -7.82 -21.22 -12.37
C LYS A 267 -7.97 -19.71 -12.61
N ARG A 268 -8.01 -18.92 -11.55
CA ARG A 268 -8.15 -17.47 -11.56
C ARG A 268 -7.24 -16.85 -10.52
N TRP A 269 -6.71 -15.66 -10.82
CA TRP A 269 -5.99 -14.86 -9.84
C TRP A 269 -6.99 -14.10 -8.99
N PHE A 270 -6.91 -14.21 -7.67
CA PHE A 270 -7.80 -13.53 -6.74
C PHE A 270 -7.07 -12.45 -5.96
N ILE A 271 -7.78 -11.36 -5.69
CA ILE A 271 -7.32 -10.24 -4.85
C ILE A 271 -8.39 -9.97 -3.80
N LEU A 272 -8.04 -10.05 -2.52
CA LEU A 272 -8.93 -9.70 -1.42
C LEU A 272 -8.62 -8.30 -0.90
N ASP A 273 -9.44 -7.35 -1.30
CA ASP A 273 -9.47 -5.99 -0.75
C ASP A 273 -10.33 -5.99 0.52
N SER A 274 -9.66 -6.03 1.66
CA SER A 274 -10.33 -6.03 2.97
C SER A 274 -11.03 -4.71 3.28
N GLN A 275 -10.53 -3.58 2.76
CA GLN A 275 -11.10 -2.28 3.08
C GLN A 275 -12.43 -2.08 2.36
N ASN A 276 -12.49 -2.42 1.07
CA ASN A 276 -13.72 -2.37 0.28
C ASN A 276 -14.57 -3.64 0.36
N ARG A 277 -14.12 -4.65 1.12
CA ARG A 277 -14.80 -5.94 1.30
C ARG A 277 -15.05 -6.65 -0.04
N LYS A 278 -14.12 -6.50 -1.00
CA LYS A 278 -14.21 -7.05 -2.36
C LYS A 278 -13.22 -8.19 -2.54
N LEU A 279 -13.71 -9.35 -2.98
CA LEU A 279 -12.91 -10.43 -3.53
C LEU A 279 -13.02 -10.38 -5.05
N LEU A 280 -11.99 -9.84 -5.70
CA LEU A 280 -11.91 -9.71 -7.15
C LEU A 280 -11.25 -10.94 -7.74
N TYR A 281 -11.61 -11.30 -8.97
CA TYR A 281 -10.92 -12.36 -9.71
C TYR A 281 -10.65 -12.01 -11.17
N PHE A 282 -9.47 -12.42 -11.65
CA PHE A 282 -8.90 -12.12 -12.96
C PHE A 282 -8.54 -13.41 -13.69
N LYS A 283 -8.37 -13.38 -15.02
CA LYS A 283 -7.88 -14.55 -15.77
C LYS A 283 -6.43 -14.83 -15.37
N ASP A 284 -5.61 -13.79 -15.29
CA ASP A 284 -4.21 -13.82 -14.86
C ASP A 284 -3.87 -12.66 -13.92
N GLN A 285 -2.69 -12.70 -13.28
CA GLN A 285 -2.27 -11.75 -12.25
C GLN A 285 -1.96 -10.33 -12.76
N LEU A 286 -1.69 -10.18 -14.06
CA LEU A 286 -1.37 -8.90 -14.71
C LEU A 286 -2.48 -8.39 -15.66
N ASP A 287 -3.69 -8.94 -15.53
CA ASP A 287 -4.84 -8.47 -16.29
C ASP A 287 -5.26 -7.06 -15.88
N ALA A 288 -5.63 -6.26 -16.87
CA ALA A 288 -6.03 -4.88 -16.67
C ALA A 288 -7.45 -4.70 -16.08
N GLU A 289 -8.30 -5.73 -16.14
CA GLU A 289 -9.70 -5.70 -15.70
C GLU A 289 -10.07 -6.99 -15.00
N GLU A 290 -10.91 -6.90 -13.98
CA GLU A 290 -11.47 -8.08 -13.33
C GLU A 290 -12.52 -8.78 -14.22
N LEU A 291 -12.62 -10.10 -14.04
CA LEU A 291 -13.72 -10.90 -14.60
C LEU A 291 -14.95 -10.91 -13.69
N GLY A 292 -14.80 -10.46 -12.45
CA GLY A 292 -15.90 -10.25 -11.53
C GLY A 292 -15.45 -9.97 -10.11
N VAL A 293 -16.42 -9.53 -9.31
CA VAL A 293 -16.24 -9.09 -7.93
C VAL A 293 -17.26 -9.80 -7.05
N ILE A 294 -16.82 -10.18 -5.86
CA ILE A 294 -17.68 -10.76 -4.82
C ILE A 294 -17.58 -9.86 -3.60
N PHE A 295 -18.70 -9.25 -3.20
CA PHE A 295 -18.76 -8.54 -1.94
C PHE A 295 -18.82 -9.53 -0.78
N ILE A 296 -17.97 -9.35 0.24
CA ILE A 296 -17.89 -10.22 1.41
C ILE A 296 -18.56 -9.51 2.57
N GLY A 297 -19.83 -9.80 2.86
CA GLY A 297 -20.64 -9.23 3.95
C GLY A 297 -20.24 -9.68 5.35
N THR A 298 -21.16 -9.61 6.31
CA THR A 298 -21.02 -10.20 7.66
C THR A 298 -21.92 -11.43 7.80
N GLU A 299 -21.68 -12.23 8.84
CA GLU A 299 -22.52 -13.39 9.15
C GLU A 299 -23.98 -13.01 9.41
N SER A 300 -24.21 -11.90 10.12
CA SER A 300 -25.55 -11.34 10.35
C SER A 300 -26.28 -10.94 9.07
N ASN A 301 -25.56 -10.72 7.96
CA ASN A 301 -26.13 -10.42 6.66
C ASN A 301 -26.16 -11.62 5.70
N GLY A 302 -26.04 -12.84 6.22
CA GLY A 302 -26.17 -14.08 5.43
C GLY A 302 -24.91 -14.45 4.64
N TYR A 303 -23.74 -14.01 5.09
CA TYR A 303 -22.46 -14.41 4.50
C TYR A 303 -21.75 -15.42 5.39
N SER A 304 -21.11 -16.42 4.81
CA SER A 304 -20.28 -17.35 5.60
C SER A 304 -19.12 -17.90 4.79
N VAL A 305 -18.07 -18.32 5.47
CA VAL A 305 -16.88 -18.91 4.85
C VAL A 305 -16.49 -20.17 5.62
N ARG A 306 -16.48 -21.31 4.92
CA ARG A 306 -16.19 -22.62 5.51
C ARG A 306 -15.33 -23.47 4.59
N GLU A 307 -14.66 -24.44 5.19
CA GLU A 307 -14.03 -25.53 4.43
C GLU A 307 -15.11 -26.39 3.77
N CYS A 308 -14.81 -26.90 2.58
CA CYS A 308 -15.71 -27.83 1.92
C CYS A 308 -14.94 -28.94 1.21
N VAL A 309 -15.52 -30.14 1.23
CA VAL A 309 -15.12 -31.25 0.38
C VAL A 309 -16.08 -31.26 -0.81
N PRO A 310 -15.61 -31.07 -2.07
CA PRO A 310 -16.52 -31.05 -3.21
C PRO A 310 -17.13 -32.44 -3.40
N LYS A 311 -18.42 -32.61 -3.10
CA LYS A 311 -19.07 -33.92 -3.16
C LYS A 311 -19.24 -34.48 -4.59
N HIS A 312 -19.14 -33.64 -5.62
CA HIS A 312 -19.36 -34.02 -7.03
C HIS A 312 -18.57 -33.17 -8.06
N ALA A 313 -17.40 -32.63 -7.69
CA ALA A 313 -16.66 -31.78 -8.61
C ALA A 313 -16.08 -32.60 -9.77
N ARG A 314 -16.51 -32.32 -11.00
CA ARG A 314 -15.84 -32.79 -12.21
C ARG A 314 -14.81 -31.75 -12.65
N GLY A 315 -13.56 -32.18 -12.81
CA GLY A 315 -12.53 -31.40 -13.50
C GLY A 315 -11.79 -30.34 -12.65
N ASN A 316 -11.93 -30.33 -11.33
CA ASN A 316 -10.99 -29.60 -10.46
C ASN A 316 -9.68 -30.38 -10.34
N LYS A 317 -8.54 -29.68 -10.47
CA LYS A 317 -7.22 -30.27 -10.21
C LYS A 317 -6.86 -30.18 -8.73
N TRP A 318 -7.35 -29.13 -8.09
CA TRP A 318 -7.01 -28.78 -6.71
C TRP A 318 -8.03 -29.33 -5.72
N LYS A 319 -7.56 -29.72 -4.52
CA LYS A 319 -8.35 -30.55 -3.57
C LYS A 319 -8.78 -29.81 -2.30
N CYS A 320 -8.13 -28.70 -1.96
CA CYS A 320 -8.38 -27.96 -0.72
C CYS A 320 -9.50 -26.93 -0.94
N GLY A 321 -10.75 -27.31 -0.60
CA GLY A 321 -11.95 -26.53 -0.93
C GLY A 321 -12.34 -25.46 0.10
N ILE A 322 -12.78 -24.31 -0.40
CA ILE A 322 -13.37 -23.20 0.36
C ILE A 322 -14.74 -22.90 -0.22
N MET A 323 -15.75 -22.84 0.63
CA MET A 323 -17.08 -22.37 0.27
C MET A 323 -17.31 -20.98 0.85
N VAL A 324 -17.63 -20.03 -0.03
CA VAL A 324 -18.04 -18.67 0.34
C VAL A 324 -19.52 -18.53 0.01
N GLU A 325 -20.34 -18.37 1.04
CA GLU A 325 -21.77 -18.18 0.92
C GLU A 325 -22.09 -16.70 0.98
N THR A 326 -22.98 -16.28 0.07
CA THR A 326 -23.57 -14.94 0.03
C THR A 326 -25.09 -15.11 -0.01
N PRO A 327 -25.89 -14.06 0.28
CA PRO A 327 -27.34 -14.15 0.20
C PRO A 327 -27.88 -14.55 -1.18
N GLU A 328 -27.12 -14.29 -2.24
CA GLU A 328 -27.56 -14.52 -3.62
C GLU A 328 -27.07 -15.86 -4.17
N ARG A 329 -25.86 -16.30 -3.79
CA ARG A 329 -25.31 -17.58 -4.24
C ARG A 329 -24.17 -18.10 -3.37
N GLN A 330 -23.90 -19.38 -3.55
CA GLN A 330 -22.71 -20.06 -3.03
C GLN A 330 -21.60 -20.09 -4.07
N PHE A 331 -20.38 -19.84 -3.62
CA PHE A 331 -19.16 -19.94 -4.41
C PHE A 331 -18.29 -21.06 -3.86
N VAL A 332 -17.74 -21.86 -4.77
CA VAL A 332 -16.79 -22.93 -4.43
C VAL A 332 -15.45 -22.61 -5.07
N PHE A 333 -14.43 -22.51 -4.22
CA PHE A 333 -13.04 -22.30 -4.60
C PHE A 333 -12.19 -23.49 -4.20
N MET A 334 -11.19 -23.82 -5.00
CA MET A 334 -10.17 -24.82 -4.67
C MET A 334 -8.81 -24.16 -4.58
N CYS A 335 -8.00 -24.56 -3.60
CA CYS A 335 -6.61 -24.16 -3.43
C CYS A 335 -5.68 -25.34 -3.71
N GLU A 336 -4.46 -25.06 -4.19
CA GLU A 336 -3.48 -26.09 -4.52
C GLU A 336 -2.99 -26.82 -3.26
N GLN A 337 -2.75 -26.06 -2.17
CA GLN A 337 -2.21 -26.57 -0.93
C GLN A 337 -3.07 -26.20 0.28
N GLU A 338 -3.06 -27.07 1.30
CA GLU A 338 -3.78 -26.85 2.56
C GLU A 338 -3.31 -25.57 3.28
N ARG A 339 -2.01 -25.25 3.17
CA ARG A 339 -1.45 -24.00 3.70
C ARG A 339 -2.11 -22.77 3.07
N GLU A 340 -2.28 -22.76 1.77
CA GLU A 340 -2.94 -21.65 1.05
C GLU A 340 -4.42 -21.55 1.42
N GLN A 341 -5.09 -22.70 1.52
CA GLN A 341 -6.48 -22.78 1.95
C GLN A 341 -6.68 -22.15 3.33
N LYS A 342 -5.85 -22.52 4.32
CA LYS A 342 -5.87 -21.94 5.66
C LYS A 342 -5.64 -20.43 5.63
N GLN A 343 -4.68 -19.95 4.83
CA GLN A 343 -4.44 -18.52 4.67
C GLN A 343 -5.65 -17.78 4.05
N TRP A 344 -6.29 -18.35 3.03
CA TRP A 344 -7.49 -17.78 2.41
C TRP A 344 -8.67 -17.74 3.37
N LEU A 345 -8.93 -18.83 4.09
CA LEU A 345 -9.97 -18.89 5.12
C LEU A 345 -9.76 -17.83 6.20
N ASN A 346 -8.54 -17.73 6.74
CA ASN A 346 -8.22 -16.73 7.76
C ASN A 346 -8.40 -15.30 7.24
N ALA A 347 -7.96 -15.02 6.01
CA ALA A 347 -8.12 -13.70 5.40
C ALA A 347 -9.59 -13.35 5.17
N LEU A 348 -10.40 -14.27 4.65
CA LEU A 348 -11.83 -14.06 4.43
C LEU A 348 -12.61 -13.92 5.74
N ARG A 349 -12.30 -14.74 6.75
CA ARG A 349 -12.89 -14.64 8.10
C ARG A 349 -12.57 -13.30 8.77
N LYS A 350 -11.36 -12.77 8.57
CA LYS A 350 -10.97 -11.43 9.05
C LYS A 350 -11.83 -10.32 8.43
N VAL A 351 -12.27 -10.46 7.18
CA VAL A 351 -13.18 -9.50 6.54
C VAL A 351 -14.62 -9.67 7.05
N LEU A 352 -15.07 -10.91 7.25
CA LEU A 352 -16.39 -11.24 7.81
C LEU A 352 -16.58 -10.71 9.24
N SER A 353 -15.55 -10.79 10.07
CA SER A 353 -15.61 -10.36 11.48
C SER A 353 -15.60 -8.84 11.66
N ARG A 354 -15.23 -8.09 10.63
CA ARG A 354 -15.26 -6.63 10.66
C ARG A 354 -16.70 -6.12 10.47
N PRO A 355 -17.23 -5.29 11.39
CA PRO A 355 -18.53 -4.64 11.20
C PRO A 355 -18.61 -3.87 9.88
N MET A 356 -19.79 -3.82 9.26
CA MET A 356 -20.00 -3.02 8.05
C MET A 356 -20.17 -1.54 8.41
N SER A 357 -19.41 -0.68 7.73
CA SER A 357 -19.58 0.77 7.79
C SER A 357 -20.80 1.21 6.97
N PRO A 358 -21.36 2.42 7.17
CA PRO A 358 -22.44 2.96 6.34
C PRO A 358 -22.13 2.91 4.83
N GLN A 359 -20.87 3.15 4.45
CA GLN A 359 -20.40 3.15 3.07
C GLN A 359 -20.39 1.74 2.45
N ASP A 360 -20.21 0.69 3.26
CA ASP A 360 -20.27 -0.70 2.80
C ASP A 360 -21.70 -1.06 2.32
N TYR A 361 -22.73 -0.51 2.96
CA TYR A 361 -24.13 -0.74 2.56
C TYR A 361 -24.47 -0.06 1.21
N THR A 362 -23.90 1.11 0.94
CA THR A 362 -24.05 1.79 -0.36
C THR A 362 -23.27 1.08 -1.46
N GLY A 363 -22.07 0.60 -1.16
CA GLY A 363 -21.24 -0.19 -2.07
C GLY A 363 -21.91 -1.50 -2.52
N LYS A 364 -22.68 -2.15 -1.63
CA LYS A 364 -23.48 -3.34 -1.95
C LYS A 364 -24.57 -3.08 -3.01
N ARG A 365 -25.10 -1.85 -3.10
CA ARG A 365 -26.24 -1.50 -3.97
C ARG A 365 -25.85 -1.17 -5.42
N ARG A 366 -24.58 -0.90 -5.73
CA ARG A 366 -24.13 -0.65 -7.11
C ARG A 366 -24.10 -1.97 -7.91
N ARG A 367 -25.26 -2.36 -8.48
CA ARG A 367 -25.41 -3.50 -9.40
C ARG A 367 -24.77 -3.19 -10.77
N PRO A 368 -24.20 -4.19 -11.48
CA PRO A 368 -23.98 -4.07 -12.91
C PRO A 368 -25.34 -4.14 -13.62
N GLY A 369 -25.83 -3.02 -14.14
CA GLY A 369 -27.02 -2.98 -15.02
C GLY A 369 -28.23 -2.18 -14.54
N ALA A 370 -28.15 -1.43 -13.43
CA ALA A 370 -29.18 -0.45 -13.10
C ALA A 370 -28.71 0.95 -13.52
N CYS A 371 -29.13 1.38 -14.71
CA CYS A 371 -29.09 2.78 -15.09
C CYS A 371 -30.07 3.52 -14.16
N LEU A 372 -29.56 4.40 -13.31
CA LEU A 372 -30.35 5.40 -12.61
C LEU A 372 -29.73 6.74 -12.92
N GLN A 373 -30.47 7.51 -13.71
CA GLN A 373 -30.42 8.98 -13.70
C GLN A 373 -30.51 9.46 -12.24
N SER A 374 -29.89 10.62 -11.97
CA SER A 374 -29.78 11.33 -10.69
C SER A 374 -28.65 10.91 -9.74
N THR A 375 -27.49 11.51 -9.96
CA THR A 375 -26.66 12.05 -8.87
C THR A 375 -26.21 13.46 -9.28
N GLU A 376 -27.18 14.37 -9.42
CA GLU A 376 -26.98 15.71 -8.88
C GLU A 376 -27.29 15.62 -7.39
N GLN A 377 -26.58 16.39 -6.56
CA GLN A 377 -26.62 16.40 -5.09
C GLN A 377 -25.80 15.27 -4.43
N ILE A 378 -24.49 15.47 -4.35
CA ILE A 378 -23.77 15.87 -3.13
C ILE A 378 -22.41 16.38 -3.62
N VAL A 379 -22.39 17.64 -4.04
CA VAL A 379 -21.20 18.48 -3.97
C VAL A 379 -21.56 19.49 -2.87
N PRO A 380 -20.79 19.64 -1.79
CA PRO A 380 -21.00 20.74 -0.87
C PRO A 380 -20.91 22.04 -1.67
N GLU A 381 -21.98 22.82 -1.65
CA GLU A 381 -22.19 24.06 -2.38
C GLU A 381 -21.32 25.22 -1.83
N PHE A 382 -20.03 24.95 -1.56
CA PHE A 382 -19.08 25.88 -0.96
C PHE A 382 -17.91 26.27 -1.89
N MET A 383 -17.93 25.85 -3.16
CA MET A 383 -16.87 26.15 -4.14
C MET A 383 -17.30 27.11 -5.26
N LEU A 384 -18.48 27.75 -5.18
CA LEU A 384 -18.99 28.68 -6.21
C LEU A 384 -19.11 30.15 -5.76
N LEU A 385 -18.51 30.54 -4.63
CA LEU A 385 -18.53 31.94 -4.15
C LEU A 385 -17.12 32.54 -3.97
N ILE A 386 -16.25 32.32 -4.96
CA ILE A 386 -15.01 33.09 -5.09
C ILE A 386 -14.76 33.34 -6.57
N GLY A 387 -15.48 34.30 -7.14
CA GLY A 387 -15.25 34.72 -8.52
C GLY A 387 -16.39 35.49 -9.16
N SER A 388 -16.78 36.65 -8.60
CA SER A 388 -17.40 37.74 -9.36
C SER A 388 -17.71 38.96 -8.49
N GLU A 389 -16.71 39.74 -8.07
CA GLU A 389 -16.92 41.17 -7.75
C GLU A 389 -15.68 41.97 -8.14
N GLU A 390 -15.51 42.23 -9.43
CA GLU A 390 -14.90 43.48 -9.90
C GLU A 390 -15.74 44.01 -11.07
N GLY A 391 -16.36 45.17 -10.86
CA GLY A 391 -16.99 45.95 -11.91
C GLY A 391 -18.36 46.54 -11.53
N MET A 392 -18.35 47.77 -10.99
CA MET A 392 -18.94 48.96 -11.63
C MET A 392 -19.66 49.93 -10.65
N GLN A 393 -19.13 51.16 -10.60
CA GLN A 393 -19.77 52.46 -10.33
C GLN A 393 -20.23 52.84 -8.91
N ASN A 394 -19.45 53.73 -8.27
CA ASN A 394 -19.79 55.17 -8.18
C ASN A 394 -18.52 56.02 -8.22
#